data_AF-A0A3M1MSG3-F1
#
_entry.id   AF-A0A3M1MSG3-F1
#
_cell.length_a   1.000
_cell.length_b   1.000
_cell.length_c   1.000
_cell.angle_alpha   90.00
_cell.angle_beta   90.00
_cell.angle_gamma   90.00
#
_symmetry.space_group_name_H-M   'P 1'
#
loop_
_entity.id
_entity.type
_entity.pdbx_description
1 polymer ?
#
loop_
_entity_poly.entity_id
_entity_poly.type
_entity_poly.pdbx_seq_one_letter_code
_entity_poly.pdbx_strand_id
1 'polypeptide(L)'
;MIEKQLRELIRRYGISSGFGMRSLGGRQEFHNGIDIPCPEGTEILIPAALAAAVRIWWDAQWGGGLSAVVMVKDVRYGFAHLSAVSVTPEGVKLMTGNTGRSTGPHLHLTVYARGGWQDPAVWLK
;
A
#
# COMPACT_ATOMS: atom_id res chain seq x y z
N MET A 1 -11.45 2.23 10.23
CA MET A 1 -11.67 0.84 9.78
C MET A 1 -10.51 0.36 8.91
N ILE A 2 -10.21 1.02 7.78
CA ILE A 2 -8.98 0.76 7.00
C ILE A 2 -7.70 1.09 7.78
N GLU A 3 -7.60 2.29 8.34
CA GLU A 3 -6.42 2.72 9.11
C GLU A 3 -6.14 1.82 10.31
N LYS A 4 -7.18 1.22 10.92
CA LYS A 4 -7.02 0.25 12.02
C LYS A 4 -6.29 -1.00 11.54
N GLN A 5 -6.69 -1.58 10.40
CA GLN A 5 -6.01 -2.73 9.80
C GLN A 5 -4.56 -2.39 9.42
N LEU A 6 -4.33 -1.21 8.85
CA LEU A 6 -2.97 -0.78 8.49
C LEU A 6 -2.09 -0.57 9.72
N ARG A 7 -2.63 -0.01 10.81
CA ARG A 7 -1.94 0.10 12.10
C ARG A 7 -1.63 -1.27 12.70
N GLU A 8 -2.55 -2.24 12.59
CA GLU A 8 -2.33 -3.61 13.04
C GLU A 8 -1.23 -4.31 12.25
N LEU A 9 -1.18 -4.12 10.93
CA LEU A 9 -0.08 -4.61 10.08
C LEU A 9 1.27 -4.02 10.50
N ILE A 10 1.36 -2.70 10.68
CA ILE A 10 2.58 -2.02 11.15
C ILE A 10 2.99 -2.54 12.53
N ARG A 11 2.05 -2.69 13.46
CA ARG A 11 2.35 -3.22 14.81
C ARG A 11 2.84 -4.67 14.77
N ARG A 12 2.31 -5.49 13.86
CA ARG A 12 2.61 -6.93 13.76
C ARG A 12 3.91 -7.22 13.03
N TYR A 13 4.20 -6.51 11.94
CA TYR A 13 5.31 -6.81 11.02
C TYR A 13 6.40 -5.72 11.01
N GLY A 14 6.14 -4.56 11.61
CA GLY A 14 7.06 -3.43 11.57
C GLY A 14 7.10 -2.75 10.20
N ILE A 15 8.09 -1.87 10.04
CA ILE A 15 8.37 -1.16 8.78
C ILE A 15 9.79 -1.56 8.36
N SER A 16 9.93 -2.17 7.18
CA SER A 16 11.23 -2.55 6.63
C SER A 16 11.89 -1.42 5.86
N SER A 17 11.09 -0.52 5.25
CA SER A 17 11.58 0.68 4.56
C SER A 17 10.67 1.87 4.84
N GLY A 18 11.27 2.97 5.32
CA GLY A 18 10.56 4.19 5.69
C GLY A 18 10.31 5.13 4.50
N PHE A 19 9.43 6.11 4.71
CA PHE A 19 9.16 7.19 3.77
C PHE A 19 10.36 8.13 3.62
N GLY A 20 10.59 8.65 2.41
CA GLY A 20 11.64 9.63 2.12
C GLY A 20 12.79 9.07 1.28
N MET A 21 13.93 9.77 1.31
CA MET A 21 15.11 9.37 0.52
C MET A 21 15.73 8.07 1.02
N ARG A 22 15.99 7.13 0.11
CA ARG A 22 16.66 5.86 0.40
C ARG A 22 17.64 5.47 -0.70
N SER A 23 18.61 4.62 -0.35
CA SER A 23 19.48 3.94 -1.30
C SER A 23 18.96 2.51 -1.54
N LEU A 24 18.53 2.20 -2.75
CA LEU A 24 18.10 0.87 -3.16
C LEU A 24 18.90 0.41 -4.37
N GLY A 25 19.56 -0.75 -4.28
CA GLY A 25 20.42 -1.25 -5.37
C GLY A 25 21.58 -0.31 -5.72
N GLY A 26 22.08 0.47 -4.77
CA GLY A 26 23.15 1.44 -4.96
C GLY A 26 22.72 2.76 -5.62
N ARG A 27 21.41 2.98 -5.84
CA ARG A 27 20.87 4.22 -6.40
C ARG A 27 20.01 4.93 -5.37
N GLN A 28 20.11 6.26 -5.33
CA GLN A 28 19.24 7.10 -4.52
C GLN A 28 17.87 7.22 -5.20
N GLU A 29 16.80 7.00 -4.43
CA GLU A 29 15.42 7.18 -4.87
C GLU A 29 14.56 7.73 -3.73
N PHE A 30 13.47 8.42 -4.07
CA PHE A 30 12.47 8.87 -3.11
C PHE A 30 11.40 7.80 -2.94
N HIS A 31 11.24 7.30 -1.72
CA HIS A 31 10.21 6.35 -1.35
C HIS A 31 8.97 7.11 -0.86
N ASN A 32 7.92 7.13 -1.69
CA ASN A 32 6.67 7.86 -1.44
C ASN A 32 5.69 7.12 -0.50
N GLY A 33 6.16 6.09 0.20
CA GLY A 33 5.37 5.23 1.06
C GLY A 33 6.21 4.57 2.15
N ILE A 34 5.67 3.50 2.72
CA ILE A 34 6.39 2.57 3.60
C ILE A 34 6.25 1.14 3.10
N ASP A 35 7.25 0.32 3.39
CA ASP A 35 7.23 -1.11 3.11
C ASP A 35 7.00 -1.89 4.41
N ILE A 36 6.01 -2.78 4.42
CA ILE A 36 5.62 -3.62 5.57
C ILE A 36 5.86 -5.08 5.19
N PRO A 37 6.84 -5.79 5.78
CA PRO A 37 7.24 -7.14 5.38
C PRO A 37 6.26 -8.21 5.90
N CYS A 38 5.09 -8.30 5.28
CA CYS A 38 4.04 -9.27 5.63
C CYS A 38 4.00 -10.46 4.64
N PRO A 39 3.54 -11.65 5.08
CA PRO A 39 3.38 -12.80 4.19
C PRO A 39 2.46 -12.49 3.00
N GLU A 40 2.80 -13.03 1.83
CA GLU A 40 1.90 -13.02 0.68
C GLU A 40 0.54 -13.63 1.04
N GLY A 41 -0.54 -13.03 0.52
CA GLY A 41 -1.91 -13.41 0.84
C GLY A 41 -2.48 -12.74 2.09
N THR A 42 -1.70 -11.94 2.83
CA THR A 42 -2.27 -11.14 3.94
C THR A 42 -3.35 -10.22 3.40
N GLU A 43 -4.58 -10.36 3.91
CA GLU A 43 -5.76 -9.65 3.42
C GLU A 43 -5.88 -8.25 4.03
N ILE A 44 -6.29 -7.28 3.22
CA ILE A 44 -6.74 -5.95 3.62
C ILE A 44 -8.11 -5.72 2.99
N LEU A 45 -9.12 -5.51 3.83
CA LEU A 45 -10.49 -5.23 3.39
C LEU A 45 -10.80 -3.75 3.56
N ILE A 46 -11.17 -3.09 2.48
CA ILE A 46 -11.67 -1.72 2.49
C ILE A 46 -13.18 -1.79 2.24
N PRO A 47 -14.01 -1.54 3.27
CA PRO A 47 -15.46 -1.69 3.17
C PRO A 47 -16.04 -0.82 2.06
N ALA A 48 -17.08 -1.32 1.38
CA ALA A 48 -17.79 -0.59 0.33
C ALA A 48 -18.27 0.80 0.81
N ALA A 49 -18.71 0.92 2.06
CA ALA A 49 -19.14 2.19 2.65
C ALA A 49 -18.02 3.25 2.79
N LEU A 50 -16.75 2.87 2.62
CA LEU A 50 -15.60 3.77 2.71
C LEU A 50 -14.90 3.99 1.36
N ALA A 51 -14.97 3.01 0.45
CA ALA A 51 -14.29 3.06 -0.83
C ALA A 51 -15.08 3.90 -1.84
N ALA A 52 -14.79 5.20 -1.92
CA ALA A 52 -15.44 6.12 -2.86
C ALA A 52 -15.09 5.81 -4.32
N ALA A 53 -13.87 5.35 -4.56
CA ALA A 53 -13.40 4.91 -5.87
C ALA A 53 -12.23 3.95 -5.73
N VAL A 54 -12.06 3.05 -6.70
CA VAL A 54 -10.91 2.16 -6.79
C VAL A 54 -10.35 2.16 -8.21
N ARG A 55 -9.03 2.22 -8.33
CA ARG A 55 -8.30 1.99 -9.58
C ARG A 55 -7.34 0.84 -9.37
N ILE A 56 -7.35 -0.13 -10.28
CA ILE A 56 -6.47 -1.31 -10.25
C ILE A 56 -5.71 -1.34 -11.56
N TRP A 57 -4.42 -1.60 -11.52
CA TRP A 57 -3.58 -1.71 -12.72
C TRP A 57 -2.31 -2.51 -12.44
N TRP A 58 -1.62 -2.89 -13.51
CA TRP A 58 -0.26 -3.42 -13.41
C TRP A 58 0.76 -2.28 -13.62
N ASP A 59 1.53 -1.95 -12.60
CA ASP A 59 2.55 -0.91 -12.61
C ASP A 59 3.92 -1.46 -13.01
N ALA A 60 4.18 -1.48 -14.31
CA ALA A 60 5.50 -1.79 -14.85
C ALA A 60 6.46 -0.59 -14.81
N GLN A 61 5.93 0.64 -14.78
CA GLN A 61 6.73 1.86 -14.92
C GLN A 61 7.57 2.13 -13.67
N TRP A 62 6.97 1.97 -12.50
CA TRP A 62 7.62 2.20 -11.20
C TRP A 62 7.92 0.90 -10.45
N GLY A 63 7.60 -0.24 -11.07
CA GLY A 63 7.85 -1.56 -10.52
C GLY A 63 6.85 -1.97 -9.43
N GLY A 64 5.70 -1.30 -9.30
CA GLY A 64 4.69 -1.65 -8.30
C GLY A 64 3.97 -2.98 -8.56
N GLY A 65 4.11 -3.59 -9.75
CA GLY A 65 3.41 -4.84 -10.06
C GLY A 65 1.89 -4.65 -10.01
N LEU A 66 1.13 -5.64 -9.54
CA LEU A 66 -0.30 -5.45 -9.34
C LEU A 66 -0.52 -4.41 -8.23
N SER A 67 -1.19 -3.32 -8.58
CA SER A 67 -1.37 -2.17 -7.73
C SER A 67 -2.83 -1.73 -7.69
N ALA A 68 -3.24 -1.19 -6.56
CA ALA A 68 -4.54 -0.57 -6.36
C ALA A 68 -4.41 0.78 -5.67
N VAL A 69 -5.26 1.73 -6.05
CA VAL A 69 -5.48 2.98 -5.30
C VAL A 69 -6.94 3.03 -4.93
N VAL A 70 -7.21 3.24 -3.65
CA VAL A 70 -8.56 3.39 -3.11
C VAL A 70 -8.71 4.79 -2.52
N MET A 71 -9.74 5.49 -2.99
CA MET A 71 -10.14 6.78 -2.46
C MET A 71 -11.06 6.57 -1.25
N VAL A 72 -10.67 7.13 -0.10
CA VAL A 72 -11.46 7.13 1.13
C VAL A 72 -11.54 8.57 1.61
N LYS A 73 -12.72 9.19 1.50
CA LYS A 73 -12.88 10.66 1.63
C LYS A 73 -11.89 11.37 0.69
N ASP A 74 -11.14 12.36 1.18
CA ASP A 74 -10.15 13.12 0.41
C ASP A 74 -8.74 12.51 0.43
N VAL A 75 -8.62 11.23 0.80
CA VAL A 75 -7.34 10.52 0.94
C VAL A 75 -7.25 9.41 -0.10
N ARG A 76 -6.12 9.34 -0.81
CA ARG A 76 -5.79 8.21 -1.68
C ARG A 76 -4.83 7.29 -0.94
N TYR A 77 -5.28 6.07 -0.69
CA TYR A 77 -4.45 4.98 -0.19
C TYR A 77 -3.98 4.15 -1.38
N GLY A 78 -2.67 4.07 -1.59
CA GLY A 78 -2.08 3.23 -2.63
C GLY A 78 -1.48 1.96 -2.04
N PHE A 79 -1.63 0.87 -2.77
CA PHE A 79 -1.20 -0.47 -2.42
C PHE A 79 -0.48 -1.05 -3.63
N ALA A 80 0.77 -1.49 -3.47
CA ALA A 80 1.54 -2.11 -4.53
C ALA A 80 2.10 -3.47 -4.09
N HIS A 81 2.66 -4.20 -5.06
CA HIS A 81 3.19 -5.56 -4.94
C HIS A 81 2.11 -6.60 -4.60
N LEU A 82 0.84 -6.33 -4.91
CA LEU A 82 -0.27 -7.20 -4.55
C LEU A 82 -0.19 -8.54 -5.31
N SER A 83 -0.73 -9.61 -4.72
CA SER A 83 -0.94 -10.89 -5.39
C SER A 83 -2.32 -10.96 -6.05
N ALA A 84 -3.33 -10.34 -5.43
CA ALA A 84 -4.69 -10.28 -5.95
C ALA A 84 -5.44 -9.03 -5.47
N VAL A 85 -6.44 -8.63 -6.27
CA VAL A 85 -7.43 -7.61 -5.92
C VAL A 85 -8.81 -8.10 -6.34
N SER A 86 -9.80 -7.98 -5.46
CA SER A 86 -11.19 -8.30 -5.75
C SER A 86 -12.10 -7.17 -5.28
N VAL A 87 -13.06 -6.79 -6.11
CA VAL A 87 -14.10 -5.82 -5.77
C VAL A 87 -15.41 -6.57 -5.64
N THR A 88 -15.98 -6.58 -4.44
CA THR A 88 -17.20 -7.31 -4.10
C THR A 88 -18.23 -6.35 -3.48
N PRO A 89 -19.48 -6.79 -3.26
CA PRO A 89 -20.45 -5.99 -2.51
C PRO A 89 -20.00 -5.62 -1.08
N GLU A 90 -19.08 -6.38 -0.50
CA GLU A 90 -18.51 -6.09 0.83
C GLU A 90 -17.47 -4.96 0.77
N GLY A 91 -16.82 -4.75 -0.38
CA GLY A 91 -15.82 -3.72 -0.59
C GLY A 91 -14.66 -4.17 -1.49
N VAL A 92 -13.51 -3.53 -1.31
CA VAL A 92 -12.27 -3.84 -2.03
C VAL A 92 -11.40 -4.74 -1.14
N LYS A 93 -11.19 -5.99 -1.55
CA LYS A 93 -10.26 -6.94 -0.94
C LYS A 93 -8.94 -6.90 -1.67
N LEU A 94 -7.87 -6.71 -0.92
CA LEU A 94 -6.50 -6.66 -1.41
C LEU A 94 -5.71 -7.78 -0.72
N MET A 95 -4.91 -8.50 -1.48
CA MET A 95 -3.97 -9.49 -0.94
C MET A 95 -2.55 -9.01 -1.19
N THR A 96 -1.78 -8.87 -0.13
CA THR A 96 -0.35 -8.57 -0.22
C THR A 96 0.38 -9.65 -1.02
N GLY A 97 1.52 -9.32 -1.59
CA GLY A 97 2.22 -10.25 -2.46
C GLY A 97 3.66 -9.86 -2.68
N ASN A 98 4.16 -10.23 -3.86
CA ASN A 98 5.53 -10.02 -4.25
C ASN A 98 5.66 -9.67 -5.75
N THR A 99 4.62 -9.07 -6.35
CA THR A 99 4.63 -8.73 -7.78
C THR A 99 5.47 -7.49 -8.07
N GLY A 100 5.96 -7.34 -9.30
CA GLY A 100 6.78 -6.19 -9.70
C GLY A 100 8.23 -6.25 -9.20
N ARG A 101 8.84 -5.08 -8.98
CA ARG A 101 10.22 -4.93 -8.49
C ARG A 101 10.23 -5.03 -6.97
N SER A 102 10.30 -6.25 -6.46
CA SER A 102 10.32 -6.56 -5.03
C SER A 102 11.43 -7.56 -4.67
N THR A 103 12.02 -7.42 -3.48
CA THR A 103 13.05 -8.34 -2.96
C THR A 103 12.47 -9.48 -2.12
N GLY A 104 11.18 -9.40 -1.76
CA GLY A 104 10.47 -10.40 -0.97
C GLY A 104 9.06 -9.92 -0.59
N PRO A 105 8.18 -10.82 -0.10
CA PRO A 105 6.79 -10.47 0.18
C PRO A 105 6.65 -9.29 1.14
N HIS A 106 5.92 -8.26 0.70
CA HIS A 106 5.63 -7.07 1.51
C HIS A 106 4.44 -6.29 0.94
N LEU A 107 3.90 -5.38 1.74
CA LEU A 107 3.01 -4.33 1.28
C LEU A 107 3.79 -3.02 1.13
N HIS A 108 3.78 -2.44 -0.06
CA HIS A 108 4.13 -1.04 -0.25
C HIS A 108 2.86 -0.18 -0.11
N LEU A 109 2.80 0.62 0.96
CA LEU A 109 1.68 1.46 1.32
C LEU A 109 2.02 2.93 1.07
N THR A 110 1.19 3.63 0.30
CA THR A 110 1.29 5.08 0.11
C THR A 110 0.05 5.80 0.61
N VAL A 111 0.25 7.03 1.10
CA VAL A 111 -0.84 7.94 1.47
C VAL A 111 -0.65 9.24 0.72
N TYR A 112 -1.64 9.63 -0.08
CA TYR A 112 -1.69 10.95 -0.70
C TYR A 112 -2.89 11.72 -0.15
N ALA A 113 -2.61 12.83 0.51
CA ALA A 113 -3.61 13.73 1.07
C ALA A 113 -3.10 15.17 1.00
N ARG A 114 -4.01 16.15 1.04
CA ARG A 114 -3.66 17.59 1.10
C ARG A 114 -2.69 18.03 -0.02
N GLY A 115 -2.84 17.45 -1.22
CA GLY A 115 -2.03 17.81 -2.37
C GLY A 115 -0.62 17.20 -2.42
N GLY A 116 -0.26 16.27 -1.53
CA GLY A 116 1.06 15.63 -1.57
C GLY A 116 1.14 14.26 -0.90
N TRP A 117 2.27 13.58 -1.11
CA TRP A 117 2.61 12.35 -0.41
C TRP A 117 2.84 12.62 1.07
N GLN A 118 2.20 11.82 1.92
CA GLN A 118 2.34 11.87 3.37
C GLN A 118 3.13 10.63 3.80
N ASP A 119 3.95 10.77 4.85
CA ASP A 119 4.56 9.61 5.52
C ASP A 119 3.45 8.77 6.18
N PRO A 120 3.17 7.54 5.70
CA PRO A 120 2.14 6.69 6.28
C PRO A 120 2.39 6.33 7.75
N ALA A 121 3.65 6.25 8.18
CA ALA A 121 4.00 5.96 9.57
C ALA A 121 3.63 7.10 10.51
N VAL A 122 3.66 8.35 10.03
CA VAL A 122 3.19 9.52 10.77
C VAL A 122 1.68 9.68 10.64
N TRP A 123 1.14 9.47 9.43
CA TRP A 123 -0.30 9.57 9.16
C TRP A 123 -1.14 8.58 9.97
N LEU A 124 -0.62 7.38 10.19
CA LEU A 124 -1.27 6.29 10.92
C LEU A 124 -0.84 6.24 12.40
N LYS A 125 -0.34 7.35 12.99
CA LYS A 125 -0.14 7.47 14.44
C LYS A 125 -1.41 7.81 15.20
#